data_AF-A0A960K949-F1
#
_entry.id   AF-A0A960K949-F1
#
_cell.length_a   1.000
_cell.length_b   1.000
_cell.length_c   1.000
_cell.angle_alpha   90.00
_cell.angle_beta   90.00
_cell.angle_gamma   90.00
#
_symmetry.space_group_name_H-M   'P 1'
#
loop_
_entity.id
_entity.type
_entity.pdbx_description
1 polymer ?
#
loop_
_entity_poly.entity_id
_entity_poly.type
_entity_poly.pdbx_seq_one_letter_code
_entity_poly.pdbx_strand_id
1 'polypeptide(L)'
;TEKSAMSGVAEVYPWCMARTNIDIDEEACAAVMRRYGCKTKREAVNLALRQAARSMTLDEALAMEGTGWDGDLDEIRSGMGAPEPW
;
A
#
# COMPACT_ATOMS: atom_id res chain seq x y z
N THR A 1 -20.55 32.41 -4.52
CA THR A 1 -21.25 31.11 -4.63
C THR A 1 -20.15 30.08 -4.75
N GLU A 2 -19.83 29.21 -3.79
CA GLU A 2 -20.63 28.54 -2.78
C GLU A 2 -19.68 28.15 -1.63
N LYS A 3 -20.00 28.57 -0.41
CA LYS A 3 -19.37 28.05 0.80
C LYS A 3 -20.06 26.72 1.10
N SER A 4 -19.34 25.61 1.10
CA SER A 4 -19.79 24.36 1.71
C SER A 4 -18.54 23.64 2.25
N ALA A 5 -18.16 23.96 3.48
CA ALA A 5 -18.41 23.07 4.60
C ALA A 5 -17.68 21.72 4.50
N MET A 6 -16.35 21.75 4.40
CA MET A 6 -15.54 20.64 4.94
C MET A 6 -15.14 21.02 6.36
N SER A 7 -16.14 20.89 7.22
CA SER A 7 -16.14 21.19 8.64
C SER A 7 -15.12 20.34 9.40
N GLY A 8 -14.14 21.00 10.00
CA GLY A 8 -14.19 21.23 11.45
C GLY A 8 -14.01 20.04 12.40
N VAL A 9 -13.56 18.87 11.96
CA VAL A 9 -13.31 17.72 12.88
C VAL A 9 -11.87 17.19 12.83
N ALA A 10 -11.07 17.60 11.84
CA ALA A 10 -9.78 16.98 11.59
C ALA A 10 -8.60 17.47 12.46
N GLU A 11 -8.73 18.60 13.17
CA GLU A 11 -7.54 19.30 13.68
C GLU A 11 -7.26 19.11 15.18
N VAL A 12 -8.20 18.59 15.97
CA VAL A 12 -8.10 18.61 17.44
C VAL A 12 -7.70 17.26 18.06
N TYR A 13 -7.74 16.15 17.31
CA TYR A 13 -7.35 14.83 17.81
C TYR A 13 -6.51 14.00 16.82
N PRO A 14 -5.33 14.45 16.38
CA PRO A 14 -4.41 13.57 15.64
C PRO A 14 -3.94 12.36 16.48
N TRP A 15 -4.24 12.35 17.79
CA TRP A 15 -3.81 11.34 18.75
C TRP A 15 -4.94 10.49 19.36
N CYS A 16 -6.22 10.83 19.11
CA CYS A 16 -7.33 10.04 19.65
C CYS A 16 -7.79 9.03 18.60
N MET A 17 -7.44 7.76 18.82
CA MET A 17 -7.95 6.68 17.99
C MET A 17 -9.45 6.54 18.23
N ALA A 18 -10.26 6.83 17.21
CA ALA A 18 -11.70 6.61 17.24
C ALA A 18 -12.03 5.15 17.59
N ARG A 19 -13.03 4.96 18.44
CA ARG A 19 -13.56 3.63 18.78
C ARG A 19 -14.80 3.38 17.93
N THR A 20 -14.73 2.36 17.08
CA THR A 20 -15.81 1.97 16.18
C THR A 20 -16.01 0.47 16.31
N ASN A 21 -17.26 0.01 16.32
CA ASN A 21 -17.59 -1.40 16.16
C ASN A 21 -17.74 -1.69 14.67
N ILE A 22 -16.91 -2.60 14.17
CA ILE A 22 -16.93 -3.08 12.79
C ILE A 22 -16.76 -4.60 12.83
N ASP A 23 -17.45 -5.30 11.95
CA ASP A 23 -17.20 -6.71 11.74
C ASP A 23 -15.95 -6.87 10.88
N ILE A 24 -15.07 -7.78 11.28
CA ILE A 24 -13.79 -8.02 10.62
C ILE A 24 -13.73 -9.50 10.27
N ASP A 25 -13.36 -9.80 9.03
CA ASP A 25 -13.01 -11.15 8.62
C ASP A 25 -11.77 -11.64 9.42
N GLU A 26 -11.97 -12.72 10.17
CA GLU A 26 -10.94 -13.28 11.05
C GLU A 26 -9.74 -13.81 10.28
N GLU A 27 -9.96 -14.44 9.13
CA GLU A 27 -8.92 -15.03 8.32
C GLU A 27 -8.06 -13.94 7.68
N ALA A 28 -8.70 -12.90 7.15
CA ALA A 28 -8.01 -11.73 6.59
C ALA A 28 -7.20 -11.00 7.66
N CYS A 29 -7.79 -10.78 8.85
CA CYS A 29 -7.09 -10.15 9.97
C CYS A 29 -5.90 -11.00 10.43
N ALA A 30 -6.06 -12.31 10.54
CA ALA A 30 -4.98 -13.22 10.92
C ALA A 30 -3.87 -13.26 9.87
N ALA A 31 -4.19 -13.19 8.57
CA ALA A 31 -3.20 -13.11 7.52
C ALA A 31 -2.34 -11.84 7.62
N VAL A 32 -2.97 -10.68 7.87
CA VAL A 32 -2.25 -9.41 8.09
C VAL A 32 -1.40 -9.48 9.35
N MET A 33 -1.93 -10.01 10.45
CA MET A 33 -1.18 -10.16 11.71
C MET A 33 0.05 -11.04 11.52
N ARG A 34 -0.06 -12.18 10.83
CA ARG A 34 1.09 -13.06 10.53
C ARG A 34 2.10 -12.39 9.61
N ARG A 35 1.64 -11.70 8.57
CA ARG A 35 2.51 -11.09 7.56
C ARG A 35 3.33 -9.91 8.11
N TYR A 36 2.75 -9.13 9.02
CA TYR A 36 3.35 -7.90 9.54
C TYR A 36 3.73 -7.97 11.03
N GLY A 37 3.53 -9.13 11.68
CA GLY A 37 3.89 -9.33 13.09
C GLY A 37 3.05 -8.54 14.09
N CYS A 38 1.81 -8.17 13.74
CA CYS A 38 0.95 -7.39 14.61
C CYS A 38 0.48 -8.22 15.82
N LYS A 39 0.54 -7.62 17.01
CA LYS A 39 0.17 -8.28 18.27
C LYS A 39 -1.34 -8.23 18.54
N THR A 40 -2.04 -7.28 17.94
CA THR A 40 -3.49 -7.10 18.14
C THR A 40 -4.23 -6.87 16.83
N LYS A 41 -5.51 -7.25 16.79
CA LYS A 41 -6.39 -7.00 15.64
C LYS A 41 -6.49 -5.52 15.31
N ARG A 42 -6.56 -4.67 16.35
CA ARG A 42 -6.55 -3.20 16.20
C ARG A 42 -5.27 -2.72 15.49
N GLU A 43 -4.11 -3.23 15.89
CA GLU A 43 -2.85 -2.85 15.26
C GLU A 43 -2.83 -3.27 13.78
N ALA A 44 -3.26 -4.50 13.47
CA ALA A 44 -3.37 -4.99 12.10
C ALA A 44 -4.30 -4.13 11.23
N VAL A 45 -5.47 -3.77 11.75
CA VAL A 45 -6.44 -2.90 11.05
C VAL A 45 -5.85 -1.52 10.79
N ASN A 46 -5.22 -0.90 11.80
CA ASN A 46 -4.62 0.43 11.61
C ASN A 46 -3.44 0.41 10.65
N LEU A 47 -2.65 -0.67 10.64
CA LEU A 47 -1.59 -0.87 9.67
C LEU A 47 -2.16 -1.01 8.25
N ALA A 48 -3.18 -1.85 8.08
CA ALA A 48 -3.83 -2.07 6.78
C ALA A 48 -4.42 -0.77 6.22
N LEU A 49 -5.12 0.02 7.04
CA LEU A 49 -5.68 1.32 6.64
C LEU A 49 -4.59 2.31 6.22
N ARG A 50 -3.48 2.38 6.97
CA ARG A 50 -2.33 3.22 6.60
C ARG A 50 -1.67 2.77 5.31
N GLN A 51 -1.57 1.46 5.08
CA GLN A 51 -0.98 0.92 3.86
C GLN A 51 -1.86 1.21 2.65
N ALA A 52 -3.18 1.01 2.79
CA ALA A 52 -4.15 1.33 1.74
C ALA A 52 -4.15 2.83 1.39
N ALA A 53 -3.97 3.70 2.38
CA ALA A 53 -3.84 5.14 2.16
C ALA A 53 -2.50 5.55 1.51
N ARG A 54 -1.46 4.71 1.60
CA ARG A 54 -0.15 4.92 0.96
C ARG A 54 -0.04 4.27 -0.42
N SER A 55 -1.06 3.52 -0.83
CA SER A 55 -1.09 2.90 -2.14
C SER A 55 -1.15 4.00 -3.20
N MET A 56 -0.07 4.10 -3.97
CA MET A 56 -0.04 4.92 -5.17
C MET A 56 -1.19 4.48 -6.07
N THR A 57 -1.95 5.44 -6.57
CA THR A 57 -3.03 5.13 -7.51
C THR A 57 -2.45 4.51 -8.78
N LEU A 58 -3.26 3.74 -9.51
CA LEU A 58 -2.81 3.15 -10.78
C LEU A 58 -2.28 4.23 -11.73
N ASP A 59 -2.93 5.39 -11.78
CA ASP A 59 -2.55 6.52 -12.61
C ASP A 59 -1.23 7.16 -12.16
N GLU A 60 -1.00 7.29 -10.85
CA GLU A 60 0.30 7.76 -10.33
C GLU A 60 1.43 6.76 -10.61
N ALA A 61 1.14 5.45 -10.54
CA ALA A 61 2.13 4.42 -10.87
C ALA A 61 2.46 4.40 -12.37
N LEU A 62 1.46 4.57 -13.23
CA LEU A 62 1.63 4.74 -14.68
C LEU A 62 2.36 6.05 -15.02
N ALA A 63 2.15 7.12 -14.27
CA ALA A 63 2.88 8.37 -14.48
C ALA A 63 4.39 8.25 -14.20
N MET A 64 4.82 7.21 -13.46
CA MET A 64 6.23 6.88 -13.28
C MET A 64 6.79 5.96 -14.37
N GLU A 65 5.97 5.52 -15.35
CA GLU A 65 6.41 4.71 -16.49
C GLU A 65 7.55 5.42 -17.23
N GLY A 66 8.65 4.71 -17.47
CA GLY A 66 9.86 5.26 -18.10
C GLY A 66 10.82 6.01 -17.16
N THR A 67 10.56 6.02 -15.85
CA THR A 67 11.49 6.59 -14.85
C THR A 67 12.21 5.48 -14.06
N GLY A 68 13.48 5.71 -13.72
CA GLY A 68 14.20 4.88 -12.74
C GLY A 68 14.86 3.60 -13.26
N TRP A 69 15.04 3.45 -14.57
CA TRP A 69 15.76 2.33 -15.15
C TRP A 69 16.77 2.80 -16.22
N ASP A 70 18.06 2.78 -15.86
CA ASP A 70 19.20 3.15 -16.74
C ASP A 70 20.00 1.91 -17.22
N GLY A 71 19.42 0.71 -17.10
CA GLY A 71 20.09 -0.53 -17.49
C GLY A 71 20.13 -0.72 -19.01
N ASP A 72 20.99 -1.62 -19.49
CA ASP A 72 20.96 -2.11 -20.88
C ASP A 72 20.21 -3.44 -20.93
N LEU A 73 19.11 -3.50 -21.71
CA LEU A 73 18.28 -4.69 -21.86
C LEU A 73 19.03 -5.79 -22.61
N ASP A 74 19.91 -5.40 -23.53
CA ASP A 74 20.65 -6.32 -24.38
C ASP A 74 21.78 -6.99 -23.59
N GLU A 75 22.38 -6.28 -22.62
CA GLU A 75 23.38 -6.84 -21.71
C GLU A 75 22.78 -7.94 -20.82
N ILE A 76 21.61 -7.68 -20.21
CA ILE A 76 20.91 -8.66 -19.35
C ILE A 76 20.48 -9.89 -20.15
N ARG A 77 20.00 -9.70 -21.39
CA ARG A 77 19.53 -10.78 -22.26
C ARG A 77 20.68 -11.59 -22.85
N SER A 78 21.81 -10.95 -23.13
CA SER A 78 22.99 -11.62 -23.69
C SER A 78 23.73 -12.49 -22.66
N GLY A 79 23.57 -12.21 -21.36
CA GLY A 79 24.05 -13.10 -20.28
C GLY A 79 23.31 -14.44 -20.22
N MET A 80 22.14 -14.53 -20.87
CA MET A 80 21.38 -15.76 -21.04
C MET A 80 21.70 -16.35 -22.42
N GLY A 81 22.96 -16.78 -22.58
CA GLY A 81 23.42 -17.46 -23.78
C GLY A 81 22.45 -18.57 -24.17
N ALA A 82 22.02 -18.59 -25.43
CA ALA A 82 21.09 -19.57 -25.95
C ALA A 82 21.57 -20.98 -25.54
N PRO A 83 20.69 -21.85 -24.99
CA PRO A 83 21.10 -23.20 -24.64
C PRO A 83 21.63 -23.91 -25.88
N GLU A 84 22.81 -24.52 -25.74
CA GLU A 84 23.51 -25.26 -26.79
C GLU A 84 22.53 -26.20 -27.52
N PRO A 85 22.50 -26.17 -28.87
CA PRO A 85 21.72 -27.14 -29.62
C PRO A 85 22.32 -28.53 -29.39
N TRP A 86 21.43 -29.48 -29.08
CA TRP A 86 21.71 -30.89 -28.86
C TRP A 86 22.45 -31.56 -30.02
#